data_AF-A0A537SDI5-F1
#
_entry.id   AF-A0A537SDI5-F1
#
_cell.length_a   1.000
_cell.length_b   1.000
_cell.length_c   1.000
_cell.angle_alpha   90.00
_cell.angle_beta   90.00
_cell.angle_gamma   90.00
#
_symmetry.space_group_name_H-M   'P 1'
#
loop_
_entity.id
_entity.type
_entity.pdbx_description
1 polymer ?
#
loop_
_entity_poly.entity_id
_entity_poly.type
_entity_poly.pdbx_seq_one_letter_code
_entity_poly.pdbx_strand_id
1 'polypeptide(L)'
;MTGIIVTTLVTSVAAASAQNIFEALFGRLWSSHSNANADPNTPLPSPEATHSEDGLAYCVRLCDGRYFPIQRHSGANLAQTCSSFCPASATKIYSGSVITHAVAPDGKRYSELATAFAYRKKIIPGCTCNGRDAFGLVNIPVADD
;
A
#
# COMPACT_ATOMS: atom_id res chain seq x y z
N MET A 1 8.93 40.29 68.82
CA MET A 1 9.15 40.58 67.40
C MET A 1 9.94 39.44 66.79
N THR A 2 9.30 38.55 66.04
CA THR A 2 9.97 37.55 65.20
C THR A 2 8.98 37.15 64.12
N GLY A 3 9.17 37.69 62.91
CA GLY A 3 8.33 37.45 61.74
C GLY A 3 8.80 36.23 60.95
N ILE A 4 7.85 35.42 60.47
CA ILE A 4 8.11 34.27 59.60
C ILE A 4 8.06 34.75 58.15
N ILE A 5 9.18 34.63 57.44
CA ILE A 5 9.30 34.95 56.02
C ILE A 5 8.88 33.71 55.22
N VAL A 6 7.87 33.86 54.36
CA VAL A 6 7.42 32.82 53.40
C VAL A 6 8.13 33.09 52.08
N THR A 7 9.06 32.22 51.69
CA THR A 7 9.78 32.30 50.41
C THR A 7 9.03 31.48 49.35
N THR A 8 8.39 32.15 48.40
CA THR A 8 7.78 31.50 47.23
C THR A 8 8.84 31.20 46.17
N LEU A 9 9.09 29.91 45.88
CA LEU A 9 9.89 29.49 44.74
C LEU A 9 9.04 29.56 43.45
N VAL A 10 9.45 30.41 42.53
CA VAL A 10 8.90 30.46 41.16
C VAL A 10 9.68 29.44 40.33
N THR A 11 9.04 28.35 39.91
CA THR A 11 9.60 27.41 38.93
C THR A 11 9.32 27.92 37.52
N SER A 12 10.37 28.29 36.79
CA SER A 12 10.29 28.62 35.37
C SER A 12 9.99 27.36 34.56
N VAL A 13 8.81 27.31 33.94
CA VAL A 13 8.51 26.32 32.89
C VAL A 13 9.36 26.67 31.67
N ALA A 14 10.36 25.85 31.37
CA ALA A 14 11.00 25.88 30.06
C ALA A 14 9.95 25.41 29.03
N ALA A 15 9.53 26.33 28.14
CA ALA A 15 8.82 25.93 26.94
C ALA A 15 9.79 25.10 26.08
N ALA A 16 9.63 23.78 26.09
CA ALA A 16 10.32 22.90 25.16
C ALA A 16 9.71 23.13 23.76
N SER A 17 10.33 24.00 22.96
CA SER A 17 9.98 24.15 21.55
C SER A 17 10.59 22.96 20.79
N ALA A 18 9.80 21.91 20.60
CA ALA A 18 10.13 20.81 19.71
C ALA A 18 10.01 21.28 18.25
N GLN A 19 11.01 22.02 17.79
CA GLN A 19 11.20 22.30 16.37
C GLN A 19 12.16 21.25 15.83
N ASN A 20 11.90 20.73 14.62
CA ASN A 20 12.86 20.08 13.70
C ASN A 20 12.84 18.55 13.54
N ILE A 21 11.96 17.79 14.21
CA ILE A 21 11.88 16.32 13.99
C ILE A 21 11.10 15.97 12.72
N PHE A 22 9.95 16.62 12.50
CA PHE A 22 9.11 16.37 11.31
C PHE A 22 9.77 16.91 10.03
N GLU A 23 10.48 18.05 10.10
CA GLU A 23 11.30 18.58 9.00
C GLU A 23 12.39 17.59 8.56
N ALA A 24 13.07 16.92 9.50
CA ALA A 24 14.12 15.95 9.18
C ALA A 24 13.57 14.63 8.60
N LEU A 25 12.38 14.20 9.04
CA LEU A 25 11.77 12.95 8.58
C LEU A 25 11.12 13.11 7.19
N PHE A 26 10.44 14.23 6.95
CA PHE A 26 9.70 14.43 5.72
C PHE A 26 10.48 15.23 4.68
N GLY A 27 11.23 16.28 5.03
CA GLY A 27 11.87 17.20 4.07
C GLY A 27 12.98 16.58 3.18
N ARG A 28 13.56 15.44 3.57
CA ARG A 28 14.54 14.72 2.75
C ARG A 28 13.93 13.86 1.64
N LEU A 29 12.62 13.62 1.64
CA LEU A 29 12.00 12.72 0.66
C LEU A 29 11.60 13.44 -0.64
N TRP A 30 11.56 14.78 -0.66
CA TRP A 30 11.09 15.57 -1.81
C TRP A 30 12.16 16.52 -2.38
N SER A 31 13.36 16.54 -1.80
CA SER A 31 14.52 17.17 -2.43
C SER A 31 15.09 16.26 -3.52
N SER A 32 14.46 16.31 -4.70
CA SER A 32 15.06 15.88 -5.95
C SER A 32 16.45 16.52 -6.11
N HIS A 33 17.50 15.76 -5.82
CA HIS A 33 18.86 16.06 -6.28
C HIS A 33 19.09 15.27 -7.57
N SER A 34 18.66 15.86 -8.68
CA SER A 34 19.18 15.52 -9.99
C SER A 34 20.64 15.95 -10.07
N ASN A 35 21.57 15.00 -9.98
CA ASN A 35 22.92 15.16 -10.50
C ASN A 35 23.28 13.87 -11.24
N ALA A 36 23.16 13.93 -12.56
CA ALA A 36 23.64 12.91 -13.47
C ALA A 36 25.14 13.08 -13.65
N ASN A 37 25.93 12.21 -13.03
CA ASN A 37 27.32 11.99 -13.43
C ASN A 37 27.39 10.59 -14.03
N ALA A 38 27.41 10.52 -15.37
CA ALA A 38 27.66 9.28 -16.10
C ALA A 38 29.19 9.09 -16.20
N ASP A 39 29.70 8.02 -15.57
CA ASP A 39 31.03 7.49 -15.85
C ASP A 39 30.93 6.56 -17.09
N PRO A 40 31.71 6.76 -18.17
CA PRO A 40 31.51 6.02 -19.41
C PRO A 40 32.16 4.63 -19.43
N ASN A 41 32.86 4.18 -18.37
CA ASN A 41 33.75 3.01 -18.48
C ASN A 41 33.60 1.96 -17.38
N THR A 42 32.38 1.68 -16.91
CA THR A 42 32.15 0.49 -16.07
C THR A 42 31.47 -0.62 -16.87
N PRO A 43 32.14 -1.77 -17.13
CA PRO A 43 31.48 -2.95 -17.65
C PRO A 43 30.44 -3.45 -16.63
N LEU A 44 29.16 -3.29 -16.97
CA LEU A 44 28.04 -3.68 -16.13
C LEU A 44 27.93 -5.22 -16.07
N PRO A 45 27.87 -5.86 -14.88
CA PRO A 45 27.25 -7.17 -14.79
C PRO A 45 25.76 -6.97 -15.12
N SER A 46 25.26 -7.67 -16.13
CA SER A 46 23.83 -7.75 -16.44
C SER A 46 23.18 -8.77 -15.52
N PRO A 47 22.38 -8.38 -14.52
CA PRO A 47 21.16 -9.09 -14.26
C PRO A 47 20.15 -8.61 -15.29
N GLU A 48 19.69 -9.51 -16.17
CA GLU A 48 18.38 -9.38 -16.80
C GLU A 48 17.31 -9.36 -15.69
N ALA A 49 17.22 -8.27 -14.94
CA ALA A 49 15.97 -7.86 -14.36
C ALA A 49 15.18 -7.29 -15.53
N THR A 50 14.40 -8.15 -16.18
CA THR A 50 13.26 -7.71 -16.98
C THR A 50 12.64 -6.53 -16.23
N HIS A 51 12.71 -5.33 -16.82
CA HIS A 51 12.04 -4.17 -16.28
C HIS A 51 10.62 -4.63 -15.96
N SER A 52 10.32 -4.72 -14.67
CA SER A 52 8.96 -4.96 -14.23
C SER A 52 8.23 -3.73 -14.70
N GLU A 53 7.61 -3.82 -15.87
CA GLU A 53 6.68 -2.86 -16.45
C GLU A 53 6.10 -2.00 -15.33
N ASP A 54 6.41 -0.70 -15.31
CA ASP A 54 6.10 0.29 -14.24
C ASP A 54 4.58 0.36 -13.98
N GLY A 55 4.05 -0.69 -13.38
CA GLY A 55 2.66 -1.07 -13.48
C GLY A 55 2.24 -1.83 -12.23
N LEU A 56 1.17 -1.35 -11.64
CA LEU A 56 0.56 -1.93 -10.45
C LEU A 56 0.20 -3.40 -10.73
N ALA A 57 0.39 -4.24 -9.72
CA ALA A 57 -0.16 -5.58 -9.69
C ALA A 57 -1.47 -5.54 -8.92
N TYR A 58 -2.47 -6.27 -9.40
CA TYR A 58 -3.77 -6.37 -8.77
C TYR A 58 -4.10 -7.82 -8.47
N CYS A 59 -4.47 -8.09 -7.23
CA CYS A 59 -5.17 -9.33 -6.87
C CYS A 59 -6.63 -9.15 -7.22
N VAL A 60 -7.16 -9.98 -8.13
CA VAL A 60 -8.57 -9.99 -8.48
C VAL A 60 -9.20 -11.28 -7.96
N ARG A 61 -10.28 -11.15 -7.19
CA ARG A 61 -11.09 -12.27 -6.73
C ARG A 61 -12.06 -12.69 -7.84
N LEU A 62 -11.96 -13.94 -8.29
CA LEU A 62 -12.63 -14.37 -9.51
C LEU A 62 -14.16 -14.48 -9.39
N CYS A 63 -14.66 -14.69 -8.19
CA CYS A 63 -16.08 -14.98 -8.00
C CYS A 63 -16.98 -13.73 -8.02
N ASP A 64 -16.43 -12.53 -7.77
CA ASP A 64 -17.17 -11.25 -7.81
C ASP A 64 -16.40 -10.09 -8.49
N GLY A 65 -15.19 -10.37 -8.98
CA GLY A 65 -14.33 -9.40 -9.65
C GLY A 65 -13.76 -8.32 -8.74
N ARG A 66 -13.90 -8.39 -7.41
CA ARG A 66 -13.29 -7.39 -6.51
C ARG A 66 -11.77 -7.45 -6.62
N TYR A 67 -11.11 -6.30 -6.58
CA TYR A 67 -9.66 -6.22 -6.68
C TYR A 67 -9.05 -5.33 -5.59
N PHE A 68 -7.77 -5.55 -5.31
CA PHE A 68 -6.93 -4.66 -4.52
C PHE A 68 -5.51 -4.63 -5.10
N PRO A 69 -4.82 -3.48 -5.05
CA PRO A 69 -3.45 -3.39 -5.51
C PRO A 69 -2.51 -4.12 -4.54
N ILE A 70 -1.47 -4.73 -5.08
CA ILE A 70 -0.36 -5.30 -4.31
C ILE A 70 0.96 -4.73 -4.79
N GLN A 71 1.90 -4.61 -3.86
CA GLN A 71 3.25 -4.20 -4.18
C GLN A 71 4.02 -5.36 -4.79
N ARG A 72 4.79 -5.07 -5.84
CA ARG A 72 5.78 -6.02 -6.35
C ARG A 72 7.00 -5.95 -5.44
N HIS A 73 7.38 -7.07 -4.87
CA HIS A 73 8.62 -7.19 -4.12
C HIS A 73 9.54 -8.14 -4.89
N SER A 74 10.81 -7.77 -5.02
CA SER A 74 11.80 -8.61 -5.73
C SER A 74 11.82 -10.01 -5.10
N GLY A 75 11.68 -11.04 -5.94
CA GLY A 75 11.63 -12.44 -5.51
C GLY A 75 10.30 -12.90 -4.88
N ALA A 76 9.31 -12.03 -4.69
CA ALA A 76 8.01 -12.43 -4.16
C ALA A 76 7.11 -13.02 -5.26
N ASN A 77 6.50 -14.17 -4.96
CA ASN A 77 5.47 -14.75 -5.83
C ASN A 77 4.13 -14.02 -5.60
N LEU A 78 3.70 -13.25 -6.60
CA LEU A 78 2.45 -12.48 -6.53
C LEU A 78 1.21 -13.37 -6.36
N ALA A 79 1.17 -14.54 -7.01
CA ALA A 79 0.04 -15.46 -6.90
C ALA A 79 -0.08 -16.02 -5.47
N GLN A 80 1.06 -16.33 -4.84
CA GLN A 80 1.08 -16.74 -3.43
C GLN A 80 0.63 -15.59 -2.52
N THR A 81 1.09 -14.37 -2.80
CA THR A 81 0.68 -13.16 -2.05
C THR A 81 -0.84 -12.98 -2.07
N CYS A 82 -1.47 -13.04 -3.25
CA CYS A 82 -2.94 -12.96 -3.35
C CYS A 82 -3.65 -14.11 -2.64
N SER A 83 -3.11 -15.32 -2.72
CA SER A 83 -3.69 -16.48 -2.06
C SER A 83 -3.60 -16.38 -0.53
N SER A 84 -2.52 -15.81 -0.01
CA SER A 84 -2.38 -15.52 1.43
C SER A 84 -3.36 -14.44 1.90
N PHE A 85 -3.65 -13.43 1.07
CA PHE A 85 -4.65 -12.41 1.39
C PHE A 85 -6.09 -12.94 1.28
N CYS A 86 -6.36 -13.84 0.34
CA CYS A 86 -7.69 -14.38 0.07
C CYS A 86 -7.70 -15.91 0.05
N PRO A 87 -7.42 -16.58 1.18
CA PRO A 87 -7.31 -18.04 1.24
C PRO A 87 -8.64 -18.76 0.96
N ALA A 88 -9.78 -18.10 1.20
CA ALA A 88 -11.10 -18.68 0.99
C ALA A 88 -11.66 -18.46 -0.43
N SER A 89 -10.89 -17.88 -1.36
CA SER A 89 -11.38 -17.54 -2.69
C SER A 89 -10.31 -17.67 -3.77
N ALA A 90 -10.72 -18.14 -4.96
CA ALA A 90 -9.84 -18.16 -6.11
C ALA A 90 -9.49 -16.72 -6.54
N THR A 91 -8.20 -16.46 -6.70
CA THR A 91 -7.67 -15.16 -7.14
C THR A 91 -6.85 -15.29 -8.41
N LYS A 92 -6.71 -14.17 -9.12
CA LYS A 92 -5.87 -14.06 -10.32
C LYS A 92 -5.15 -12.72 -10.35
N ILE A 93 -3.93 -12.74 -10.86
CA ILE A 93 -3.10 -11.54 -11.00
C ILE A 93 -3.45 -10.83 -12.30
N TYR A 94 -3.62 -9.51 -12.22
CA TYR A 94 -3.67 -8.61 -13.36
C TYR A 94 -2.62 -7.51 -13.19
N SER A 95 -1.96 -7.12 -14.28
CA SER A 95 -0.86 -6.16 -14.28
C SER A 95 -1.17 -5.00 -15.22
N GLY A 96 -0.90 -3.77 -14.79
CA GLY A 96 -1.04 -2.58 -15.62
C GLY A 96 -1.08 -1.30 -14.78
N SER A 97 -1.04 -0.14 -15.45
CA SER A 97 -1.15 1.16 -14.77
C SER A 97 -2.50 1.32 -14.06
N VAL A 98 -3.60 0.90 -14.71
CA VAL A 98 -4.96 0.94 -14.17
C VAL A 98 -5.66 -0.40 -14.36
N ILE A 99 -6.46 -0.81 -13.37
CA ILE A 99 -7.16 -2.11 -13.38
C ILE A 99 -8.06 -2.32 -14.60
N THR A 100 -8.70 -1.27 -15.13
CA THR A 100 -9.64 -1.37 -16.26
C THR A 100 -8.99 -1.92 -17.52
N HIS A 101 -7.69 -1.67 -17.69
CA HIS A 101 -6.91 -2.15 -18.83
C HIS A 101 -5.86 -3.18 -18.43
N ALA A 102 -5.78 -3.56 -17.15
CA ALA A 102 -4.81 -4.51 -16.64
C ALA A 102 -5.01 -5.89 -17.26
N VAL A 103 -3.89 -6.57 -17.51
CA VAL A 103 -3.82 -7.82 -18.27
C VAL A 103 -3.29 -8.94 -17.37
N ALA A 104 -3.89 -10.12 -17.48
CA ALA A 104 -3.43 -11.33 -16.80
C ALA A 104 -2.35 -12.07 -17.63
N PRO A 105 -1.62 -13.04 -17.04
CA PRO A 105 -0.59 -13.81 -17.76
C PRO A 105 -1.09 -14.56 -19.00
N ASP A 106 -2.39 -14.84 -19.09
CA ASP A 106 -3.04 -15.47 -20.24
C ASP A 106 -3.48 -14.45 -21.33
N GLY A 107 -3.05 -13.18 -21.21
CA GLY A 107 -3.34 -12.13 -22.17
C GLY A 107 -4.72 -11.49 -22.06
N LYS A 108 -5.59 -12.02 -21.19
CA LYS A 108 -6.96 -11.50 -21.02
C LYS A 108 -6.98 -10.26 -20.13
N ARG A 109 -7.78 -9.26 -20.51
CA ARG A 109 -7.98 -8.06 -19.69
C ARG A 109 -8.90 -8.37 -18.51
N TYR A 110 -8.75 -7.58 -17.44
CA TYR A 110 -9.67 -7.65 -16.31
C TYR A 110 -11.12 -7.39 -16.73
N SER A 111 -11.35 -6.45 -17.65
CA SER A 111 -12.67 -6.15 -18.19
C SER A 111 -13.35 -7.31 -18.92
N GLU A 112 -12.59 -8.32 -19.36
CA GLU A 112 -13.12 -9.52 -20.03
C GLU A 112 -13.51 -10.62 -19.02
N LEU A 113 -13.20 -10.47 -17.74
CA LEU A 113 -13.65 -11.39 -16.70
C LEU A 113 -15.18 -11.28 -16.57
N ALA A 114 -15.89 -12.42 -16.60
CA ALA A 114 -17.36 -12.44 -16.54
C ALA A 114 -17.93 -11.73 -15.28
N THR A 115 -17.17 -11.73 -14.19
CA THR A 115 -17.52 -11.11 -12.90
C THR A 115 -16.90 -9.72 -12.73
N ALA A 116 -16.22 -9.17 -13.75
CA ALA A 116 -15.59 -7.86 -13.67
C ALA A 116 -16.58 -6.80 -13.16
N PHE A 117 -16.13 -6.00 -12.20
CA PHE A 117 -16.92 -4.93 -11.57
C PHE A 117 -18.22 -5.36 -10.88
N ALA A 118 -18.55 -6.66 -10.79
CA ALA A 118 -19.81 -7.12 -10.19
C ALA A 118 -19.94 -6.68 -8.72
N TYR A 119 -18.82 -6.68 -7.98
CA TYR A 119 -18.71 -6.21 -6.59
C TYR A 119 -19.20 -4.77 -6.37
N ARG A 120 -19.28 -3.93 -7.41
CA ARG A 120 -19.78 -2.55 -7.31
C ARG A 120 -21.29 -2.48 -7.20
N LYS A 121 -22.00 -3.49 -7.67
CA LYS A 121 -23.47 -3.49 -7.77
C LYS A 121 -24.13 -4.40 -6.74
N LYS A 122 -23.45 -5.48 -6.34
CA LYS A 122 -24.00 -6.47 -5.42
C LYS A 122 -22.90 -7.17 -4.64
N ILE A 123 -23.27 -7.66 -3.45
CA ILE A 123 -22.47 -8.59 -2.67
C ILE A 123 -22.90 -9.99 -3.07
N ILE A 124 -21.94 -10.81 -3.50
CA ILE A 124 -22.19 -12.22 -3.80
C ILE A 124 -22.00 -13.02 -2.51
N PRO A 125 -23.00 -13.78 -2.03
CA PRO A 125 -22.86 -14.59 -0.82
C PRO A 125 -21.71 -15.59 -0.94
N GLY A 126 -20.92 -15.76 0.11
CA GLY A 126 -19.77 -16.69 0.13
C GLY A 126 -18.56 -16.23 -0.67
N CYS A 127 -18.65 -15.08 -1.36
CA CYS A 127 -17.55 -14.49 -2.11
C CYS A 127 -16.80 -13.49 -1.23
N THR A 128 -15.85 -13.99 -0.43
CA THR A 128 -15.05 -13.16 0.48
C THR A 128 -13.64 -13.74 0.66
N CYS A 129 -12.66 -12.91 1.01
CA CYS A 129 -11.28 -13.36 1.20
C CYS A 129 -11.10 -14.21 2.48
N ASN A 130 -11.91 -13.95 3.52
CA ASN A 130 -11.87 -14.66 4.81
C ASN A 130 -12.87 -15.84 4.90
N GLY A 131 -13.80 -15.96 3.96
CA GLY A 131 -14.83 -17.00 3.95
C GLY A 131 -15.94 -16.84 5.00
N ARG A 132 -16.01 -15.70 5.70
CA ARG A 132 -16.96 -15.48 6.81
C ARG A 132 -17.89 -14.30 6.56
N ASP A 133 -17.32 -13.13 6.26
CA ASP A 133 -18.05 -11.86 6.14
C ASP A 133 -17.67 -11.12 4.86
N ALA A 134 -18.58 -10.28 4.37
CA ALA A 134 -18.47 -9.63 3.05
C ALA A 134 -17.41 -8.53 2.97
N PHE A 135 -17.04 -7.93 4.10
CA PHE A 135 -16.20 -6.73 4.16
C PHE A 135 -14.74 -7.01 4.53
N GLY A 136 -14.42 -8.25 4.93
CA GLY A 136 -13.06 -8.65 5.25
C GLY A 136 -12.76 -8.44 6.74
N LEU A 137 -11.47 -8.48 7.08
CA LEU A 137 -11.03 -8.46 8.49
C LEU A 137 -11.31 -7.13 9.23
N VAL A 138 -11.69 -6.06 8.51
CA VAL A 138 -11.97 -4.75 9.08
C VAL A 138 -13.42 -4.37 8.74
N ASN A 139 -14.26 -4.30 9.77
CA ASN A 139 -15.62 -3.78 9.68
C ASN A 139 -15.62 -2.41 10.38
N ILE A 140 -15.67 -1.32 9.62
CA ILE A 140 -15.80 0.03 10.17
C ILE A 140 -17.31 0.30 10.28
N PRO A 141 -17.86 0.45 11.49
CA PRO A 141 -19.25 0.83 11.64
C PRO A 141 -19.43 2.28 11.14
N VAL A 142 -20.56 2.56 10.49
CA VAL A 142 -20.88 3.86 9.88
C VAL A 142 -20.85 5.04 10.87
N ALA A 143 -20.91 4.77 12.18
CA ALA A 143 -20.80 5.79 13.21
C ALA A 143 -19.37 6.32 13.42
N ASP A 144 -18.36 5.64 12.90
CA ASP A 144 -16.93 5.95 13.07
C ASP A 144 -16.29 6.53 11.78
N ASP A 145 -17.09 6.94 10.79
CA ASP A 145 -16.65 7.69 9.57
C ASP A 145 -16.69 9.21 9.76
#